data_AF-A0A8K0F2I5-F1
#
_entry.id   AF-A0A8K0F2I5-F1
#
_cell.length_a   1.000
_cell.length_b   1.000
_cell.length_c   1.000
_cell.angle_alpha   90.00
_cell.angle_beta   90.00
_cell.angle_gamma   90.00
#
_symmetry.space_group_name_H-M   'P 1'
#
loop_
_entity.id
_entity.type
_entity.pdbx_description
1 polymer ?
#
loop_
_entity_poly.entity_id
_entity_poly.type
_entity_poly.pdbx_seq_one_letter_code
_entity_poly.pdbx_strand_id
1 'polypeptide(L)'
;MSSASHKRQVLSMYHQLLRSALSFPSIKKKQLYASIQTEFHRNRNELNANRIAEQVAVAKDGLQKLRMYTPMKAAASQNAWTLDLAQGSGIAHSLQ
;
A
#
# COMPACT_ATOMS: atom_id res chain seq x y z
N MET A 1 -11.11 9.05 -9.64
CA MET A 1 -11.02 8.72 -8.19
C MET A 1 -10.78 10.01 -7.41
N SER A 2 -11.52 10.26 -6.32
CA SER A 2 -11.38 11.50 -5.53
C SER A 2 -10.05 11.54 -4.76
N SER A 3 -9.42 12.72 -4.67
CA SER A 3 -8.14 12.96 -3.97
C SER A 3 -8.12 12.44 -2.52
N ALA A 4 -9.26 12.53 -1.82
CA ALA A 4 -9.39 12.04 -0.44
C ALA A 4 -9.27 10.51 -0.32
N SER A 5 -9.85 9.76 -1.27
CA SER A 5 -9.75 8.29 -1.30
C SER A 5 -8.32 7.83 -1.55
N HIS A 6 -7.60 8.55 -2.41
CA HIS A 6 -6.21 8.27 -2.72
C HIS A 6 -5.30 8.49 -1.50
N LYS A 7 -5.46 9.61 -0.78
CA LYS A 7 -4.73 9.89 0.46
C LYS A 7 -4.92 8.79 1.51
N ARG A 8 -6.16 8.32 1.70
CA ARG A 8 -6.46 7.23 2.64
C ARG A 8 -5.77 5.93 2.25
N GLN A 9 -5.73 5.60 0.96
CA GLN A 9 -5.04 4.41 0.45
C GLN A 9 -3.52 4.48 0.70
N VAL A 10 -2.90 5.62 0.41
CA VAL A 10 -1.46 5.84 0.65
C VAL A 10 -1.12 5.71 2.14
N LEU A 11 -1.92 6.30 3.02
CA LEU A 11 -1.73 6.18 4.48
C LEU A 11 -1.92 4.75 4.99
N SER A 12 -2.91 4.02 4.47
CA SER A 12 -3.08 2.60 4.79
C SER A 12 -1.86 1.79 4.38
N MET A 13 -1.33 2.03 3.18
CA MET A 13 -0.14 1.34 2.67
C MET A 13 1.10 1.67 3.51
N TYR A 14 1.27 2.93 3.90
CA TYR A 14 2.34 3.36 4.80
C TYR A 14 2.32 2.57 6.12
N HIS A 15 1.17 2.50 6.80
CA HIS A 15 1.05 1.73 8.04
C HIS A 15 1.32 0.24 7.84
N GLN A 16 0.89 -0.35 6.72
CA GLN A 16 1.18 -1.74 6.40
C GLN A 16 2.68 -1.98 6.22
N LEU A 17 3.37 -1.11 5.47
CA LEU A 17 4.82 -1.18 5.30
C LEU A 17 5.58 -1.08 6.62
N LEU A 18 5.20 -0.14 7.48
CA LEU A 18 5.81 0.00 8.81
C LEU A 18 5.63 -1.25 9.67
N ARG A 19 4.42 -1.82 9.69
CA ARG A 19 4.13 -3.05 10.45
C ARG A 19 4.92 -4.24 9.91
N SER A 20 4.94 -4.41 8.59
CA SER A 20 5.69 -5.48 7.93
C SER A 20 7.21 -5.33 8.10
N ALA A 21 7.73 -4.11 8.11
CA ALA A 21 9.14 -3.85 8.39
C ALA A 21 9.50 -4.25 9.84
N LEU A 22 8.64 -3.98 10.82
CA LEU A 22 8.89 -4.38 12.22
C LEU A 22 8.87 -5.91 12.43
N SER A 23 8.05 -6.64 11.66
CA SER A 23 7.99 -8.10 11.70
C SER A 23 9.08 -8.79 10.88
N PHE A 24 9.85 -8.03 10.09
CA PHE A 24 10.91 -8.59 9.25
C PHE A 24 12.04 -9.20 10.10
N PRO A 25 12.41 -10.48 9.90
CA PRO A 25 13.42 -11.18 10.70
C PRO A 25 14.85 -10.78 10.28
N SER A 26 15.17 -9.48 10.40
CA SER A 26 16.49 -8.94 10.09
C SER A 26 16.97 -7.98 11.18
N ILE A 27 18.28 -7.98 11.45
CA ILE A 27 18.93 -6.97 12.28
C ILE A 27 18.75 -5.55 11.71
N LYS A 28 18.54 -5.43 10.40
CA LYS A 28 18.34 -4.15 9.70
C LYS A 28 16.89 -3.67 9.71
N LYS A 29 15.96 -4.37 10.38
CA LYS A 29 14.53 -4.00 10.40
C LYS A 29 14.26 -2.58 10.90
N LYS A 30 15.05 -2.10 11.88
CA LYS A 30 14.96 -0.72 12.39
C LYS A 30 15.42 0.30 11.34
N GLN A 31 16.49 0.00 10.60
CA GLN A 31 16.95 0.84 9.49
C GLN A 31 15.92 0.88 8.37
N LEU A 32 15.37 -0.28 7.99
CA LEU A 32 14.29 -0.36 7.01
C LEU A 32 13.07 0.48 7.42
N TYR A 33 12.63 0.35 8.67
CA TYR A 33 11.54 1.15 9.22
C TYR A 33 11.81 2.65 9.10
N ALA A 34 12.99 3.11 9.53
CA ALA A 34 13.39 4.52 9.45
C ALA A 34 13.50 5.02 8.00
N SER A 35 14.00 4.20 7.08
CA SER A 35 14.05 4.52 5.65
C SER A 35 12.65 4.68 5.07
N ILE A 36 11.71 3.79 5.39
CA ILE A 36 10.30 3.91 4.96
C ILE A 36 9.69 5.21 5.48
N GLN A 37 9.87 5.53 6.78
CA GLN A 37 9.39 6.80 7.32
C GLN A 37 10.00 7.99 6.58
N THR A 38 11.31 8.00 6.38
CA THR A 38 12.04 9.08 5.73
C THR A 38 11.51 9.34 4.32
N GLU A 39 11.32 8.30 3.52
CA GLU A 39 10.82 8.43 2.15
C GLU A 39 9.37 8.94 2.08
N PHE A 40 8.49 8.49 2.97
CA PHE A 40 7.11 9.02 3.03
C PHE A 40 7.07 10.47 3.52
N HIS A 41 7.94 10.86 4.44
CA HIS A 41 8.03 12.25 4.90
C HIS A 41 8.60 13.18 3.81
N ARG A 42 9.62 12.73 3.07
CA ARG A 42 10.20 13.48 1.94
C ARG A 42 9.17 13.77 0.85
N ASN A 43 8.35 12.77 0.53
CA ASN A 43 7.35 12.86 -0.53
C ASN A 43 5.97 13.36 -0.06
N ARG A 44 5.83 13.81 1.20
CA ARG A 44 4.53 14.18 1.80
C ARG A 44 3.76 15.27 1.04
N ASN A 45 4.51 16.15 0.36
CA ASN A 45 4.01 17.31 -0.37
C ASN A 45 4.17 17.13 -1.89
N GLU A 46 4.43 15.91 -2.37
CA GLU A 46 4.48 15.65 -3.80
C GLU A 46 3.09 15.91 -4.41
N LEU A 47 3.05 16.71 -5.48
CA LEU A 47 1.83 17.12 -6.17
C LEU A 47 1.77 16.56 -7.59
N ASN A 48 2.89 16.07 -8.12
CA ASN A 48 2.96 15.47 -9.43
C ASN A 48 2.34 14.07 -9.42
N ALA A 49 1.20 13.93 -10.11
CA ALA A 49 0.44 12.69 -10.16
C ALA A 49 1.26 11.49 -10.68
N ASN A 50 2.16 11.70 -11.64
CA ASN A 50 2.99 10.63 -12.19
C ASN A 50 4.02 10.15 -11.14
N ARG A 51 4.65 11.09 -10.44
CA ARG A 51 5.58 10.77 -9.35
C ARG A 51 4.89 10.04 -8.21
N ILE A 52 3.68 10.47 -7.84
CA ILE A 52 2.88 9.78 -6.82
C ILE A 52 2.59 8.34 -7.27
N ALA A 53 2.18 8.14 -8.53
CA ALA A 53 1.89 6.82 -9.06
C ALA A 53 3.12 5.89 -9.04
N GLU A 54 4.29 6.40 -9.44
CA GLU A 54 5.57 5.69 -9.38
C GLU A 54 5.92 5.28 -7.94
N GLN A 55 5.86 6.22 -7.00
CA GLN A 55 6.16 5.94 -5.60
C GLN A 55 5.18 4.94 -4.98
N VAL A 56 3.90 5.03 -5.35
CA VAL A 56 2.90 4.05 -4.93
C VAL A 56 3.18 2.66 -5.51
N ALA A 57 3.64 2.56 -6.76
CA ALA A 57 4.01 1.29 -7.36
C ALA A 57 5.21 0.65 -6.63
N VAL A 58 6.25 1.44 -6.35
CA VAL A 58 7.43 1.00 -5.56
C VAL A 58 7.02 0.53 -4.17
N ALA A 59 6.16 1.28 -3.48
CA ALA A 59 5.67 0.92 -2.16
C ALA A 59 4.85 -0.38 -2.15
N LYS A 60 4.03 -0.63 -3.19
CA LYS A 60 3.28 -1.89 -3.36
C LYS A 60 4.21 -3.08 -3.55
N ASP A 61 5.22 -2.95 -4.41
CA ASP A 61 6.22 -4.00 -4.65
C ASP A 61 7.02 -4.32 -3.36
N GLY A 62 7.48 -3.28 -2.66
CA GLY A 62 8.16 -3.44 -1.37
C GLY A 62 7.28 -4.14 -0.32
N LEU A 63 5.99 -3.80 -0.26
CA LEU A 63 5.04 -4.43 0.65
C LEU A 63 4.83 -5.92 0.30
N GLN A 64 4.70 -6.25 -0.99
CA GLN A 64 4.58 -7.64 -1.43
C GLN A 64 5.80 -8.45 -1.00
N LYS A 65 7.02 -7.93 -1.22
CA LYS A 65 8.26 -8.56 -0.80
C LYS A 65 8.31 -8.77 0.71
N LEU A 66 7.96 -7.77 1.52
CA LEU A 66 7.94 -7.91 2.98
C LEU A 66 6.92 -8.93 3.49
N ARG A 67 5.78 -9.05 2.80
CA ARG A 67 4.77 -10.07 3.13
C ARG A 67 5.28 -11.49 2.90
N MET A 68 6.17 -11.72 1.94
CA MET A 68 6.76 -13.05 1.69
C MET A 68 7.58 -13.56 2.90
N TYR A 69 8.14 -12.64 3.70
CA TYR A 69 8.98 -12.98 4.85
C TYR A 69 8.24 -13.00 6.18
N THR A 70 6.97 -12.56 6.20
CA THR A 70 6.18 -12.61 7.42
C THR A 70 5.53 -13.99 7.49
N PRO A 71 5.94 -14.90 8.40
CA PRO A 71 5.26 -16.18 8.55
C PRO A 71 3.79 -15.89 8.84
N MET A 72 2.89 -16.59 8.14
CA MET A 72 1.42 -16.50 8.19
C MET A 72 0.86 -16.36 9.61
N LYS A 73 0.99 -15.19 10.23
CA LYS A 73 0.41 -14.86 11.54
C LYS A 73 -1.02 -14.35 11.33
N ALA A 74 -1.76 -14.95 10.39
CA ALA A 74 -3.07 -14.46 9.98
C ALA A 74 -3.92 -15.46 9.18
N ALA A 75 -3.93 -16.75 9.53
CA ALA A 75 -5.21 -17.47 9.47
C ALA A 75 -6.26 -16.81 10.38
N ALA A 76 -5.83 -15.95 11.33
CA ALA A 76 -6.68 -15.16 12.22
C ALA A 76 -7.21 -13.82 11.65
N SER A 77 -6.86 -13.43 10.41
CA SER A 77 -7.42 -12.23 9.76
C SER A 77 -8.24 -12.60 8.52
N GLN A 78 -8.97 -13.72 8.59
CA GLN A 78 -9.97 -14.07 7.59
C GLN A 78 -11.19 -13.11 7.62
N ASN A 79 -11.28 -12.14 8.56
CA ASN A 79 -12.51 -11.35 8.81
C ASN A 79 -12.36 -9.81 8.83
N ALA A 80 -11.35 -9.19 8.23
CA ALA A 80 -11.35 -7.76 7.90
C ALA A 80 -10.22 -7.53 6.90
N TRP A 81 -10.40 -7.25 5.61
CA TRP A 81 -11.23 -6.21 5.02
C TRP A 81 -11.60 -6.67 3.60
N THR A 82 -12.88 -6.94 3.36
CA THR A 82 -13.43 -7.10 2.02
C THR A 82 -13.21 -5.79 1.28
N LEU A 83 -12.18 -5.75 0.43
CA LEU A 83 -12.05 -4.73 -0.58
C LEU A 83 -13.00 -5.14 -1.72
N ASP A 84 -14.27 -4.81 -1.56
CA ASP A 84 -15.23 -4.82 -2.66
C ASP A 84 -14.84 -3.67 -3.60
N LEU A 85 -13.89 -3.96 -4.50
CA LEU A 85 -13.71 -3.16 -5.70
C LEU A 85 -14.84 -3.55 -6.63
N ALA A 86 -16.02 -2.98 -6.39
CA ALA A 86 -17.06 -2.88 -7.40
C ALA A 86 -16.43 -2.26 -8.65
N GLN A 87 -16.04 -3.13 -9.59
CA GLN A 87 -15.69 -2.75 -10.95
C GLN A 87 -16.98 -2.35 -11.64
N GLY A 88 -17.41 -1.11 -11.40
CA GLY A 88 -18.33 -0.43 -12.29
C GLY A 88 -17.61 -0.09 -13.58
N SER A 89 -17.69 -0.98 -14.58
CA SER A 89 -17.38 -0.68 -15.98
C SER A 89 -17.95 -1.75 -16.91
N GLY A 90 -19.27 -1.85 -16.96
CA GLY A 90 -20.00 -2.45 -18.08
C GLY A 90 -20.74 -1.35 -18.83
N ILE A 91 -20.02 -0.70 -19.75
CA ILE A 91 -20.57 0.24 -20.73
C ILE A 91 -21.73 -0.39 -21.52
N ALA A 92 -22.77 0.42 -21.74
CA ALA A 92 -23.99 0.08 -22.44
C ALA A 92 -23.74 -0.58 -23.81
N HIS A 93 -24.45 -1.67 -24.08
CA HIS A 93 -24.70 -2.15 -25.44
C HIS A 93 -26.17 -1.87 -25.77
N SER A 94 -26.44 -0.69 -26.31
CA SER A 94 -27.55 -0.51 -27.23
C SER A 94 -26.97 -0.61 -28.63
N LEU A 95 -27.52 -1.49 -29.46
CA LEU A 95 -27.99 -1.16 -30.79
C LEU A 95 -28.89 -2.30 -31.29
N GLN A 96 -29.85 -1.87 -32.09
CA GLN A 96 -31.08 -2.51 -32.52
C GLN A 96 -30.85 -3.48 -33.66
#